data_AF-A0A397UC81-F1
#
_entry.id   AF-A0A397UC81-F1
#
_cell.length_a   1.000
_cell.length_b   1.000
_cell.length_c   1.000
_cell.angle_alpha   90.00
_cell.angle_beta   90.00
_cell.angle_gamma   90.00
#
_symmetry.space_group_name_H-M   'P 1'
#
loop_
_entity.id
_entity.type
_entity.pdbx_description
1 polymer ?
#
loop_
_entity_poly.entity_id
_entity_poly.type
_entity_poly.pdbx_seq_one_letter_code
_entity_poly.pdbx_strand_id
1 'polypeptide(L)'
;MLHAWKWAEQNKGSFGQQKCTTLPGVTIFFNKFLQAKFSLENLEAKIEELKEARESAKHEEWTEKIARAETAKKWRKKHIKKLQMVRDERQRRRETLHKTIDEWRTEWIAKELALKREQARKREAEKRVQEAEANRSKHRELSKLLDKVKKLRDLRRERLKREGHFFPEEDDEFFNKVASLNDVMKIEEARLDQERNAAAEHKRNEAMDVVMKEREKERDPVYEYWHQAEFDIDNLILIRRQWDAFLVAPSTTGSSCIPPSFVDPSPPANYVWASCLTHGSN
;
A
#
# COMPACT_ATOMS: atom_id res chain seq x y z
N MET A 1 75.65 10.69 67.10
CA MET A 1 76.05 11.90 66.34
C MET A 1 75.25 13.17 66.68
N LEU A 2 74.48 13.20 67.77
CA LEU A 2 73.79 14.43 68.26
C LEU A 2 74.51 15.11 69.45
N HIS A 3 75.55 14.48 70.03
CA HIS A 3 76.33 15.05 71.14
C HIS A 3 77.51 15.93 70.70
N ALA A 4 78.01 15.78 69.47
CA ALA A 4 79.12 16.59 68.95
C ALA A 4 78.68 17.97 68.46
N TRP A 5 77.42 18.10 68.01
CA TRP A 5 76.88 19.37 67.50
C TRP A 5 76.58 20.36 68.63
N LYS A 6 76.12 19.86 69.79
CA LYS A 6 75.79 20.69 70.97
C LYS A 6 77.03 21.30 71.65
N TRP A 7 78.23 20.74 71.45
CA TRP A 7 79.48 21.30 72.00
C TRP A 7 80.02 22.48 71.18
N ALA A 8 79.75 22.52 69.87
CA ALA A 8 80.26 23.57 68.98
C ALA A 8 79.45 24.88 69.03
N GLU A 9 78.22 24.85 69.54
CA GLU A 9 77.33 26.02 69.56
C GLU A 9 77.44 26.85 70.84
N GLN A 10 78.07 26.32 71.90
CA GLN A 10 78.13 26.93 73.23
C GLN A 10 79.46 27.67 73.53
N ASN A 11 80.42 27.68 72.60
CA ASN A 11 81.74 28.32 72.74
C ASN A 11 82.03 29.36 71.63
N LYS A 12 81.10 30.27 71.35
CA LYS A 12 81.33 31.41 70.43
C LYS A 12 81.89 32.67 71.10
N GLY A 13 82.34 32.59 72.36
CA GLY A 13 82.89 33.72 73.08
C GLY A 13 84.25 33.39 73.68
N SER A 14 85.28 34.10 73.23
CA SER A 14 86.62 34.17 73.82
C SER A 14 87.51 32.94 73.61
N PHE A 15 88.39 33.01 72.62
CA PHE A 15 89.80 32.65 72.82
C PHE A 15 90.66 33.34 71.76
N GLY A 16 91.80 33.82 72.21
CA GLY A 16 92.55 34.92 71.61
C GLY A 16 93.24 34.58 70.30
N GLN A 17 93.65 35.67 69.65
CA GLN A 17 94.63 35.67 68.57
C GLN A 17 95.90 34.93 69.01
N GLN A 18 96.02 33.65 68.63
CA GLN A 18 97.28 32.98 68.46
C GLN A 18 97.43 32.62 66.99
N LYS A 19 98.44 33.24 66.36
CA LYS A 19 98.86 32.97 64.99
C LYS A 19 99.39 31.53 64.94
N CYS A 20 98.56 30.61 64.42
CA CYS A 20 99.00 29.29 64.00
C CYS A 20 99.05 29.25 62.47
N THR A 21 100.16 28.73 61.99
CA THR A 21 100.63 28.70 60.61
C THR A 21 99.66 28.00 59.66
N THR A 22 99.46 28.61 58.50
CA THR A 22 98.60 28.15 57.40
C THR A 22 99.20 26.91 56.75
N LEU A 23 98.57 25.75 56.92
CA LEU A 23 98.89 24.54 56.14
C LEU A 23 98.00 24.50 54.89
N PRO A 24 98.56 24.58 53.66
CA PRO A 24 97.79 24.67 52.41
C PRO A 24 97.00 23.40 52.03
N GLY A 25 97.22 22.27 52.72
CA GLY A 25 96.54 21.00 52.43
C GLY A 25 95.09 20.90 52.92
N VAL A 26 94.73 21.61 54.00
CA VAL A 26 93.38 21.50 54.62
C VAL A 26 92.34 22.26 53.79
N THR A 27 92.71 23.38 53.18
CA THR A 27 91.84 24.23 52.36
C THR A 27 91.51 23.57 51.01
N ILE A 28 92.45 22.85 50.41
CA ILE A 28 92.24 22.11 49.15
C ILE A 28 91.30 20.92 49.37
N PHE A 29 91.46 20.19 50.47
CA PHE A 29 90.62 19.05 50.80
C PHE A 29 89.18 19.49 51.11
N PHE A 30 89.02 20.58 51.87
CA PHE A 30 87.70 21.15 52.18
C PHE A 30 86.99 21.70 50.93
N ASN A 31 87.73 22.36 50.01
CA ASN A 31 87.15 22.87 48.77
C ASN A 31 86.74 21.73 47.82
N LYS A 32 87.58 20.68 47.67
CA LYS A 32 87.21 19.46 46.92
C LYS A 32 86.01 18.74 47.54
N PHE A 33 85.92 18.70 48.87
CA PHE A 33 84.78 18.11 49.58
C PHE A 33 83.49 18.93 49.37
N LEU A 34 83.55 20.26 49.42
CA LEU A 34 82.42 21.13 49.12
C LEU A 34 81.99 21.03 47.65
N GLN A 35 82.93 20.96 46.71
CA GLN A 35 82.65 20.76 45.29
C GLN A 35 82.04 19.38 45.03
N ALA A 36 82.53 18.33 45.71
CA ALA A 36 81.95 16.99 45.65
C ALA A 36 80.54 16.96 46.26
N LYS A 37 80.32 17.65 47.39
CA LYS A 37 79.01 17.78 48.02
C LYS A 37 78.01 18.52 47.13
N PHE A 38 78.40 19.64 46.54
CA PHE A 38 77.58 20.38 45.58
C PHE A 38 77.28 19.55 44.32
N SER A 39 78.25 18.78 43.84
CA SER A 39 78.05 17.85 42.73
C SER A 39 77.08 16.72 43.09
N LEU A 40 77.15 16.19 44.32
CA LEU A 40 76.19 15.21 44.83
C LEU A 40 74.78 15.80 44.95
N GLU A 41 74.63 16.99 45.51
CA GLU A 41 73.34 17.69 45.62
C GLU A 41 72.72 17.95 44.24
N ASN A 42 73.54 18.30 43.23
CA ASN A 42 73.07 18.47 41.85
C ASN A 42 72.68 17.13 41.19
N LEU A 43 73.41 16.06 41.46
CA LEU A 43 73.05 14.72 40.97
C LEU A 43 71.78 14.19 41.63
N GLU A 44 71.59 14.44 42.92
CA GLU A 44 70.35 14.11 43.65
C GLU A 44 69.16 14.88 43.08
N ALA A 45 69.31 16.19 42.83
CA ALA A 45 68.28 17.00 42.18
C ALA A 45 67.94 16.46 40.78
N LYS A 46 68.95 16.05 39.99
CA LYS A 46 68.72 15.48 38.66
C LYS A 46 68.01 14.13 38.71
N ILE A 47 68.34 13.28 39.70
CA ILE A 47 67.65 12.01 39.91
C ILE A 47 66.18 12.25 40.25
N GLU A 48 65.88 13.23 41.09
CA GLU A 48 64.50 13.53 41.48
C GLU A 48 63.67 14.09 40.31
N GLU A 49 64.24 15.00 39.52
CA GLU A 49 63.63 15.50 38.28
C GLU A 49 63.33 14.36 37.29
N LEU A 50 64.25 13.41 37.13
CA LEU A 50 64.05 12.23 36.26
C LEU A 50 62.99 11.28 36.80
N LYS A 51 62.85 11.13 38.13
CA LYS A 51 61.76 10.35 38.73
C LYS A 51 60.41 11.03 38.48
N GLU A 52 60.31 12.34 38.70
CA GLU A 52 59.08 13.11 38.43
C GLU A 52 58.69 13.06 36.96
N ALA A 53 59.66 13.20 36.04
CA ALA A 53 59.45 13.03 34.60
C ALA A 53 58.96 11.61 34.25
N ARG A 54 59.50 10.58 34.91
CA ARG A 54 59.06 9.19 34.72
C ARG A 54 57.65 8.95 35.24
N GLU A 55 57.30 9.47 36.41
CA GLU A 55 55.97 9.31 36.99
C GLU A 55 54.91 10.12 36.22
N SER A 56 55.24 11.33 35.76
CA SER A 56 54.36 12.12 34.89
C SER A 56 54.14 11.45 33.53
N ALA A 57 55.18 10.89 32.90
CA ALA A 57 55.04 10.12 31.67
C ALA A 57 54.16 8.87 31.84
N LYS A 58 54.29 8.14 32.97
CA LYS A 58 53.39 7.03 33.30
C LYS A 58 51.96 7.51 33.48
N HIS A 59 51.74 8.61 34.20
CA HIS A 59 50.41 9.18 34.41
C HIS A 59 49.77 9.57 33.08
N GLU A 60 50.52 10.23 32.19
CA GLU A 60 50.07 10.57 30.84
C GLU A 60 49.66 9.31 30.05
N GLU A 61 50.50 8.27 30.03
CA GLU A 61 50.18 6.99 29.38
C GLU A 61 48.89 6.35 29.92
N TRP A 62 48.67 6.38 31.24
CA TRP A 62 47.44 5.89 31.86
C TRP A 62 46.22 6.72 31.48
N THR A 63 46.33 8.06 31.44
CA THR A 63 45.23 8.94 31.02
C THR A 63 44.85 8.70 29.56
N GLU A 64 45.83 8.48 28.67
CA GLU A 64 45.57 8.12 27.28
C GLU A 64 44.91 6.75 27.14
N LYS A 65 45.31 5.76 27.95
CA LYS A 65 44.67 4.44 27.96
C LYS A 65 43.21 4.53 28.39
N ILE A 66 42.92 5.34 29.41
CA ILE A 66 41.55 5.60 29.87
C ILE A 66 40.74 6.31 28.78
N ALA A 67 41.28 7.37 28.16
CA ALA A 67 40.62 8.09 27.08
C ALA A 67 40.33 7.19 25.86
N ARG A 68 41.26 6.31 25.48
CA ARG A 68 41.06 5.28 24.44
C ARG A 68 39.96 4.29 24.82
N ALA A 69 39.91 3.86 26.07
CA ALA A 69 38.86 2.96 26.54
C ALA A 69 37.46 3.63 26.53
N GLU A 70 37.38 4.90 26.91
CA GLU A 70 36.11 5.66 26.89
C GLU A 70 35.60 5.93 25.48
N THR A 71 36.48 6.32 24.57
CA THR A 71 36.14 6.51 23.15
C THR A 71 35.68 5.20 22.53
N ALA A 72 36.33 4.07 22.83
CA ALA A 72 35.88 2.75 22.41
C ALA A 72 34.50 2.39 22.99
N LYS A 73 34.23 2.68 24.26
CA LYS A 73 32.89 2.50 24.87
C LYS A 73 31.83 3.33 24.15
N LYS A 74 32.09 4.60 23.87
CA LYS A 74 31.18 5.50 23.13
C LYS A 74 30.92 4.98 21.72
N TRP A 75 31.96 4.53 21.02
CA TRP A 75 31.84 3.94 19.69
C TRP A 75 30.99 2.66 19.70
N ARG A 76 31.24 1.73 20.64
CA ARG A 76 30.44 0.50 20.79
C ARG A 76 28.97 0.79 21.02
N LYS A 77 28.64 1.74 21.91
CA LYS A 77 27.25 2.18 22.16
C LYS A 77 26.61 2.72 20.88
N LYS A 78 27.29 3.60 20.15
CA LYS A 78 26.80 4.17 18.88
C LYS A 78 26.60 3.07 17.82
N HIS A 79 27.53 2.13 17.73
CA HIS A 79 27.46 1.01 16.79
C HIS A 79 26.28 0.08 17.09
N ILE A 80 26.11 -0.32 18.35
CA ILE A 80 24.97 -1.13 18.80
C ILE A 80 23.65 -0.42 18.51
N LYS A 81 23.54 0.88 18.83
CA LYS A 81 22.34 1.67 18.53
C LYS A 81 22.05 1.71 17.03
N LYS A 82 23.09 1.89 16.19
CA LYS A 82 22.93 1.86 14.72
C LYS A 82 22.43 0.49 14.24
N LEU A 83 22.98 -0.61 14.77
CA LEU A 83 22.54 -1.97 14.43
C LEU A 83 21.09 -2.23 14.87
N GLN A 84 20.70 -1.77 16.06
CA GLN A 84 19.32 -1.85 16.55
C GLN A 84 18.37 -1.07 15.65
N MET A 85 18.70 0.18 15.31
CA MET A 85 17.88 0.97 14.39
C MET A 85 17.69 0.28 13.03
N VAL A 86 18.74 -0.33 12.48
CA VAL A 86 18.63 -1.10 11.23
C VAL A 86 17.75 -2.34 11.39
N ARG A 87 17.83 -3.03 12.55
CA ARG A 87 17.01 -4.20 12.86
C ARG A 87 15.54 -3.84 13.01
N ASP A 88 15.25 -2.77 13.76
CA ASP A 88 13.91 -2.26 14.01
C ASP A 88 13.28 -1.77 12.71
N GLU A 89 14.04 -1.05 11.88
CA GLU A 89 13.58 -0.61 10.57
C GLU A 89 13.24 -1.79 9.65
N ARG A 90 14.10 -2.82 9.62
CA ARG A 90 13.81 -4.06 8.87
C ARG A 90 12.56 -4.76 9.41
N GLN A 91 12.37 -4.74 10.73
CA GLN A 91 11.19 -5.33 11.37
C GLN A 91 9.92 -4.56 11.00
N ARG A 92 9.92 -3.23 11.06
CA ARG A 92 8.79 -2.39 10.61
C ARG A 92 8.44 -2.62 9.14
N ARG A 93 9.45 -2.76 8.28
CA ARG A 93 9.23 -3.11 6.86
C ARG A 93 8.56 -4.48 6.69
N ARG A 94 8.93 -5.47 7.50
CA ARG A 94 8.23 -6.76 7.50
C ARG A 94 6.81 -6.63 8.00
N GLU A 95 6.59 -5.91 9.09
CA GLU A 95 5.26 -5.72 9.67
C GLU A 95 4.32 -4.98 8.72
N THR A 96 4.81 -3.96 8.01
CA THR A 96 4.05 -3.27 6.97
C THR A 96 3.72 -4.20 5.82
N LEU A 97 4.67 -5.00 5.33
CA LEU A 97 4.40 -6.02 4.31
C LEU A 97 3.36 -7.04 4.77
N HIS A 98 3.47 -7.56 6.00
CA HIS A 98 2.49 -8.49 6.56
C HIS A 98 1.10 -7.86 6.64
N LYS A 99 0.99 -6.60 7.10
CA LYS A 99 -0.28 -5.87 7.10
C LYS A 99 -0.86 -5.76 5.70
N THR A 100 -0.07 -5.37 4.69
CA THR A 100 -0.56 -5.29 3.31
C THR A 100 -1.03 -6.64 2.76
N ILE A 101 -0.33 -7.73 3.13
CA ILE A 101 -0.73 -9.10 2.74
C ILE A 101 -2.06 -9.47 3.40
N ASP A 102 -2.23 -9.17 4.69
CA ASP A 102 -3.44 -9.47 5.43
C ASP A 102 -4.62 -8.64 4.93
N GLU A 103 -4.42 -7.34 4.67
CA GLU A 103 -5.39 -6.47 4.00
C GLU A 103 -5.84 -7.07 2.66
N TRP A 104 -4.89 -7.43 1.79
CA TRP A 104 -5.21 -8.06 0.51
C TRP A 104 -5.98 -9.39 0.65
N ARG A 105 -5.60 -10.21 1.64
CA ARG A 105 -6.31 -11.47 1.94
C ARG A 105 -7.73 -11.21 2.44
N THR A 106 -7.92 -10.24 3.34
CA THR A 106 -9.25 -9.90 3.88
C THR A 106 -10.16 -9.34 2.79
N GLU A 107 -9.64 -8.49 1.92
CA GLU A 107 -10.37 -8.00 0.75
C GLU A 107 -10.76 -9.14 -0.20
N TRP A 108 -9.84 -10.08 -0.46
CA TRP A 108 -10.11 -11.21 -1.34
C TRP A 108 -11.19 -12.14 -0.75
N ILE A 109 -11.09 -12.47 0.55
CA ILE A 109 -12.11 -13.24 1.26
C ILE A 109 -13.45 -12.51 1.25
N ALA A 110 -13.46 -11.20 1.46
CA ALA A 110 -14.68 -10.39 1.42
C ALA A 110 -15.33 -10.40 0.02
N LYS A 111 -14.53 -10.29 -1.04
CA LYS A 111 -15.00 -10.41 -2.44
C LYS A 111 -15.59 -11.78 -2.71
N GLU A 112 -14.92 -12.85 -2.31
CA GLU A 112 -15.42 -14.22 -2.48
C GLU A 112 -16.73 -14.45 -1.70
N LEU A 113 -16.80 -13.94 -0.46
CA LEU A 113 -18.00 -14.02 0.37
C LEU A 113 -19.17 -13.22 -0.24
N ALA A 114 -18.91 -12.03 -0.78
CA ALA A 114 -19.91 -11.22 -1.46
C ALA A 114 -20.45 -11.94 -2.70
N LEU A 115 -19.57 -12.55 -3.50
CA LEU A 115 -19.94 -13.35 -4.65
C LEU A 115 -20.81 -14.56 -4.25
N LYS A 116 -20.42 -15.30 -3.20
CA LYS A 116 -21.22 -16.42 -2.67
C LYS A 116 -22.59 -15.97 -2.17
N ARG A 117 -22.68 -14.82 -1.48
CA ARG A 117 -23.96 -14.24 -1.03
C ARG A 117 -24.83 -13.82 -2.20
N GLU A 118 -24.26 -13.24 -3.25
CA GLU A 118 -25.00 -12.89 -4.46
C GLU A 118 -25.51 -14.13 -5.20
N GLN A 119 -24.68 -15.16 -5.34
CA GLN A 119 -25.10 -16.44 -5.93
C GLN A 119 -26.21 -17.11 -5.11
N ALA A 120 -26.14 -17.07 -3.78
CA ALA A 120 -27.20 -17.57 -2.91
C ALA A 120 -28.52 -16.80 -3.13
N ARG A 121 -28.47 -15.46 -3.21
CA ARG A 121 -29.66 -14.65 -3.55
C ARG A 121 -30.24 -15.00 -4.93
N LYS A 122 -29.38 -15.19 -5.94
CA LYS A 122 -29.83 -15.62 -7.29
C LYS A 122 -30.52 -16.98 -7.25
N ARG A 123 -29.93 -17.97 -6.56
CA ARG A 123 -30.53 -19.30 -6.39
C ARG A 123 -31.88 -19.26 -5.67
N GLU A 124 -31.99 -18.43 -4.62
CA GLU A 124 -33.28 -18.23 -3.93
C GLU A 124 -34.32 -17.58 -4.84
N ALA A 125 -33.93 -16.59 -5.65
CA ALA A 125 -34.82 -15.97 -6.62
C ALA A 125 -35.27 -16.97 -7.70
N GLU A 126 -34.35 -17.76 -8.26
CA GLU A 126 -34.65 -18.82 -9.22
C GLU A 126 -35.61 -19.87 -8.64
N LYS A 127 -35.39 -20.28 -7.38
CA LYS A 127 -36.28 -21.22 -6.70
C LYS A 127 -37.70 -20.65 -6.54
N ARG A 128 -37.84 -19.37 -6.18
CA ARG A 128 -39.15 -18.71 -6.09
C ARG A 128 -39.86 -18.65 -7.44
N VAL A 129 -39.13 -18.37 -8.53
CA VAL A 129 -39.68 -18.39 -9.90
C VAL A 129 -40.14 -19.81 -10.27
N GLN A 130 -39.34 -20.84 -9.99
CA GLN A 130 -39.74 -22.24 -10.25
C GLN A 130 -40.99 -22.65 -9.47
N GLU A 131 -41.10 -22.26 -8.20
CA GLU A 131 -42.29 -22.52 -7.37
C GLU A 131 -43.53 -21.80 -7.93
N ALA A 132 -43.39 -20.55 -8.37
CA ALA A 132 -44.48 -19.80 -9.01
C ALA A 132 -44.92 -20.44 -10.34
N GLU A 133 -43.98 -20.89 -11.17
CA GLU A 133 -44.29 -21.61 -12.41
C GLU A 133 -44.98 -22.94 -12.16
N ALA A 134 -44.54 -23.71 -11.15
CA ALA A 134 -45.18 -24.96 -10.74
C ALA A 134 -46.60 -24.73 -10.18
N ASN A 135 -46.83 -23.63 -9.47
CA ASN A 135 -48.17 -23.26 -9.01
C ASN A 135 -49.07 -22.84 -10.18
N ARG A 136 -48.53 -22.11 -11.16
CA ARG A 136 -49.26 -21.75 -12.40
C ARG A 136 -49.63 -22.98 -13.23
N SER A 137 -48.74 -23.97 -13.37
CA SER A 137 -49.07 -25.20 -14.10
C SER A 137 -50.20 -25.98 -13.41
N LYS A 138 -50.14 -26.13 -12.08
CA LYS A 138 -51.23 -26.71 -11.29
C LYS A 138 -52.54 -25.94 -11.45
N HIS A 139 -52.48 -24.61 -11.38
CA HIS A 139 -53.65 -23.75 -11.58
C HIS A 139 -54.31 -24.01 -12.95
N ARG A 140 -53.51 -24.06 -14.02
CA ARG A 140 -54.00 -24.37 -15.38
C ARG A 140 -54.63 -25.76 -15.50
N GLU A 141 -54.06 -26.76 -14.83
CA GLU A 141 -54.63 -28.11 -14.80
C GLU A 141 -55.99 -28.13 -14.11
N LEU A 142 -56.11 -27.43 -12.97
CA LEU A 142 -57.38 -27.26 -12.26
C LEU A 142 -58.42 -26.53 -13.11
N SER A 143 -58.05 -25.46 -13.83
CA SER A 143 -58.96 -24.75 -14.73
C SER A 143 -59.48 -25.68 -15.84
N LYS A 144 -58.60 -26.48 -16.46
CA LYS A 144 -59.00 -27.46 -17.48
C LYS A 144 -59.94 -28.53 -16.93
N LEU A 145 -59.73 -28.96 -15.67
CA LEU A 145 -60.63 -29.91 -15.01
C LEU A 145 -61.99 -29.28 -14.73
N LEU A 146 -62.02 -28.04 -14.25
CA LEU A 146 -63.24 -27.27 -14.00
C LEU A 146 -64.08 -27.14 -15.27
N ASP A 147 -63.44 -26.82 -16.41
CA ASP A 147 -64.12 -26.75 -17.72
C ASP A 147 -64.74 -28.09 -18.13
N LYS A 148 -64.06 -29.21 -17.88
CA LYS A 148 -64.60 -30.55 -18.13
C LYS A 148 -65.80 -30.86 -17.24
N VAL A 149 -65.72 -30.52 -15.95
CA VAL A 149 -66.82 -30.72 -14.99
C VAL A 149 -68.04 -29.87 -15.37
N LYS A 150 -67.81 -28.62 -15.79
CA LYS A 150 -68.86 -27.73 -16.30
C LYS A 150 -69.58 -28.37 -17.49
N LYS A 151 -68.82 -28.79 -18.52
CA LYS A 151 -69.36 -29.48 -19.71
C LYS A 151 -70.14 -30.74 -19.36
N LEU A 152 -69.65 -31.56 -18.43
CA LEU A 152 -70.37 -32.77 -17.99
C LEU A 152 -71.72 -32.45 -17.33
N ARG A 153 -71.79 -31.39 -16.53
CA ARG A 153 -73.04 -30.97 -15.90
C ARG A 153 -74.02 -30.40 -16.91
N ASP A 154 -73.54 -29.62 -17.88
CA ASP A 154 -74.36 -29.10 -18.98
C ASP A 154 -75.00 -30.25 -19.77
N LEU A 155 -74.21 -31.26 -20.14
CA LEU A 155 -74.72 -32.46 -20.82
C LEU A 155 -75.76 -33.24 -19.99
N ARG A 156 -75.58 -33.33 -18.67
CA ARG A 156 -76.55 -33.98 -17.76
C ARG A 156 -77.86 -33.19 -17.68
N ARG A 157 -77.79 -31.86 -17.57
CA ARG A 157 -78.99 -31.01 -17.58
C ARG A 157 -79.71 -31.12 -18.91
N GLU A 158 -79.00 -31.03 -20.03
CA GLU A 158 -79.59 -31.16 -21.37
C GLU A 158 -80.22 -32.53 -21.61
N ARG A 159 -79.67 -33.60 -21.00
CA ARG A 159 -80.30 -34.92 -20.98
C ARG A 159 -81.61 -34.93 -20.19
N LEU A 160 -81.59 -34.40 -18.97
CA LEU A 160 -82.77 -34.35 -18.09
C LEU A 160 -83.87 -33.44 -18.64
N LYS A 161 -83.51 -32.33 -19.30
CA LYS A 161 -84.45 -31.47 -20.04
C LYS A 161 -85.15 -32.24 -21.17
N ARG A 162 -84.41 -33.07 -21.92
CA ARG A 162 -84.98 -33.95 -22.95
C ARG A 162 -85.92 -35.01 -22.36
N GLU A 163 -85.67 -35.45 -21.14
CA GLU A 163 -86.53 -36.36 -20.37
C GLU A 163 -87.73 -35.65 -19.71
N GLY A 164 -87.88 -34.33 -19.89
CA GLY A 164 -89.02 -33.53 -19.41
C GLY A 164 -88.80 -32.87 -18.04
N HIS A 165 -87.62 -32.97 -17.45
CA HIS A 165 -87.29 -32.27 -16.20
C HIS A 165 -86.96 -30.79 -16.44
N PHE A 166 -87.66 -29.91 -15.74
CA PHE A 166 -87.44 -28.46 -15.77
C PHE A 166 -86.48 -28.04 -14.65
N PHE A 167 -85.44 -27.28 -15.00
CA PHE A 167 -84.51 -26.68 -14.03
C PHE A 167 -84.76 -25.18 -13.96
N PRO A 168 -85.17 -24.64 -12.80
CA PRO A 168 -85.23 -23.20 -12.57
C PRO A 168 -83.84 -22.56 -12.76
N GLU A 169 -83.80 -21.43 -13.46
CA GLU A 169 -82.56 -20.67 -13.74
C GLU A 169 -81.98 -20.00 -12.48
N GLU A 170 -82.79 -19.91 -11.42
CA GLU A 170 -82.47 -19.20 -10.17
C GLU A 170 -81.69 -20.06 -9.15
N ASP A 171 -81.73 -21.39 -9.24
CA ASP A 171 -81.02 -22.32 -8.33
C ASP A 171 -79.66 -22.79 -8.88
N ASP A 172 -78.97 -21.88 -9.56
CA ASP A 172 -77.65 -22.09 -10.12
C ASP A 172 -76.53 -21.64 -9.20
N GLU A 173 -76.70 -21.78 -7.87
CA GLU A 173 -75.65 -21.58 -6.87
C GLU A 173 -74.33 -22.26 -7.29
N PHE A 174 -74.42 -23.44 -7.90
CA PHE A 174 -73.26 -24.12 -8.47
C PHE A 174 -72.60 -23.33 -9.61
N PHE A 175 -73.35 -22.85 -10.61
CA PHE A 175 -72.74 -22.11 -11.71
C PHE A 175 -72.29 -20.72 -11.28
N ASN A 176 -72.98 -20.08 -10.34
CA ASN A 176 -72.53 -18.83 -9.72
C ASN A 176 -71.22 -19.05 -8.94
N LYS A 177 -71.10 -20.18 -8.24
CA LYS A 177 -69.86 -20.56 -7.54
C LYS A 177 -68.74 -20.97 -8.50
N VAL A 178 -69.07 -21.67 -9.59
CA VAL A 178 -68.10 -22.04 -10.64
C VAL A 178 -67.68 -20.84 -11.48
N ALA A 179 -68.58 -19.90 -11.77
CA ALA A 179 -68.28 -18.65 -12.47
C ALA A 179 -67.40 -17.76 -11.61
N SER A 180 -67.75 -17.54 -10.34
CA SER A 180 -66.90 -16.79 -9.41
C SER A 180 -65.54 -17.46 -9.22
N LEU A 181 -65.46 -18.79 -9.10
CA LEU A 181 -64.18 -19.51 -9.06
C LEU A 181 -63.38 -19.35 -10.36
N ASN A 182 -64.01 -19.46 -11.53
CA ASN A 182 -63.34 -19.29 -12.82
C ASN A 182 -62.85 -17.85 -13.04
N ASP A 183 -63.63 -16.87 -12.61
CA ASP A 183 -63.26 -15.46 -12.68
C ASP A 183 -62.09 -15.15 -11.75
N VAL A 184 -62.11 -15.66 -10.51
CA VAL A 184 -60.97 -15.58 -9.58
C VAL A 184 -59.72 -16.24 -10.18
N MET A 185 -59.88 -17.43 -10.79
CA MET A 185 -58.77 -18.13 -11.45
C MET A 185 -58.20 -17.34 -12.64
N LYS A 186 -59.05 -16.74 -13.49
CA LYS A 186 -58.61 -15.92 -14.62
C LYS A 186 -57.92 -14.64 -14.16
N ILE A 187 -58.43 -13.98 -13.12
CA ILE A 187 -57.80 -12.80 -12.52
C ILE A 187 -56.40 -13.16 -12.02
N GLU A 188 -56.26 -14.29 -11.32
CA GLU A 188 -54.95 -14.74 -10.82
C GLU A 188 -54.00 -15.13 -11.97
N GLU A 189 -54.49 -15.80 -13.02
CA GLU A 189 -53.66 -16.11 -14.21
C GLU A 189 -53.22 -14.83 -14.93
N ALA A 190 -54.09 -13.84 -15.09
CA ALA A 190 -53.74 -12.54 -15.68
C ALA A 190 -52.71 -11.77 -14.82
N ARG A 191 -52.82 -11.84 -13.49
CA ARG A 191 -51.86 -11.25 -12.57
C ARG A 191 -50.49 -11.91 -12.68
N LEU A 192 -50.45 -13.24 -12.70
CA LEU A 192 -49.20 -14.01 -12.89
C LEU A 192 -48.56 -13.74 -14.26
N ASP A 193 -49.36 -13.52 -15.31
CA ASP A 193 -48.87 -13.17 -16.64
C ASP A 193 -48.29 -11.75 -16.70
N GLN A 194 -48.93 -10.79 -16.04
CA GLN A 194 -48.39 -9.43 -15.87
C GLN A 194 -47.09 -9.44 -15.06
N GLU A 195 -47.03 -10.15 -13.93
CA GLU A 195 -45.82 -10.31 -13.13
C GLU A 195 -44.68 -10.95 -13.95
N ARG A 196 -44.98 -11.95 -14.78
CA ARG A 196 -43.98 -12.56 -15.68
C ARG A 196 -43.48 -11.57 -16.73
N ASN A 197 -44.38 -10.83 -17.38
CA ASN A 197 -44.00 -9.88 -18.41
C ASN A 197 -43.13 -8.76 -17.82
N ALA A 198 -43.49 -8.26 -16.62
CA ALA A 198 -42.67 -7.31 -15.89
C ALA A 198 -41.29 -7.88 -15.49
N ALA A 199 -41.24 -9.14 -15.04
CA ALA A 199 -39.96 -9.81 -14.72
C ALA A 199 -39.10 -10.04 -15.97
N ALA A 200 -39.71 -10.36 -17.12
CA ALA A 200 -39.02 -10.52 -18.39
C ALA A 200 -38.48 -9.18 -18.91
N GLU A 201 -39.24 -8.09 -18.77
CA GLU A 201 -38.79 -6.73 -19.07
C GLU A 201 -37.67 -6.30 -18.13
N HIS A 202 -37.78 -6.56 -16.82
CA HIS A 202 -36.71 -6.29 -15.86
C HIS A 202 -35.42 -7.02 -16.22
N LYS A 203 -35.50 -8.33 -16.52
CA LYS A 203 -34.34 -9.12 -16.95
C LYS A 203 -33.74 -8.62 -18.26
N ARG A 204 -34.57 -8.13 -19.19
CA ARG A 204 -34.13 -7.52 -20.44
C ARG A 204 -33.40 -6.20 -20.19
N ASN A 205 -33.93 -5.35 -19.30
CA ASN A 205 -33.30 -4.09 -18.92
C ASN A 205 -31.97 -4.34 -18.20
N GLU A 206 -31.92 -5.28 -17.26
CA GLU A 206 -30.68 -5.71 -16.60
C GLU A 206 -29.64 -6.24 -17.60
N ALA A 207 -30.07 -7.03 -18.59
CA ALA A 207 -29.16 -7.52 -19.64
C ALA A 207 -28.61 -6.38 -20.50
N MET A 208 -29.44 -5.39 -20.86
CA MET A 208 -28.97 -4.19 -21.55
C MET A 208 -27.99 -3.38 -20.70
N ASP A 209 -28.26 -3.21 -19.41
CA ASP A 209 -27.36 -2.49 -18.49
C ASP A 209 -26.01 -3.20 -18.34
N VAL A 210 -25.99 -4.53 -18.26
CA VAL A 210 -24.75 -5.31 -18.23
C VAL A 210 -23.96 -5.11 -19.52
N VAL A 211 -24.60 -5.20 -20.68
CA VAL A 211 -23.95 -4.97 -21.99
C VAL A 211 -23.41 -3.55 -22.11
N MET A 212 -24.16 -2.54 -21.65
CA MET A 212 -23.69 -1.15 -21.63
C MET A 212 -22.48 -0.97 -20.72
N LYS A 213 -22.50 -1.59 -19.53
CA LYS A 213 -21.38 -1.52 -18.58
C LYS A 213 -20.15 -2.30 -19.04
N GLU A 214 -20.32 -3.37 -19.80
CA GLU A 214 -19.23 -4.07 -20.48
C GLU A 214 -18.65 -3.21 -21.60
N ARG A 215 -19.50 -2.56 -22.41
CA ARG A 215 -19.07 -1.61 -23.44
C ARG A 215 -18.31 -0.42 -22.86
N GLU A 216 -18.72 0.09 -21.69
CA GLU A 216 -18.00 1.13 -20.96
C GLU A 216 -16.64 0.66 -20.44
N LYS A 217 -16.53 -0.59 -19.96
CA LYS A 217 -15.25 -1.18 -19.53
C LYS A 217 -14.29 -1.44 -20.68
N GLU A 218 -14.80 -1.75 -21.87
CA GLU A 218 -14.01 -1.95 -23.09
C GLU A 218 -13.57 -0.65 -23.76
N ARG A 219 -14.02 0.52 -23.29
CA ARG A 219 -13.51 1.80 -23.79
C ARG A 219 -12.09 2.05 -23.29
N ASP A 220 -11.13 1.51 -24.02
CA ASP A 220 -9.72 1.89 -23.90
C ASP A 220 -9.59 3.40 -24.18
N PRO A 221 -9.01 4.20 -23.26
CA PRO A 221 -8.78 5.63 -23.48
C PRO A 221 -8.04 5.95 -24.79
N VAL A 222 -7.18 5.02 -25.25
CA VAL A 222 -6.48 5.15 -26.53
C VAL A 222 -7.45 4.99 -27.69
N TYR A 223 -8.36 4.02 -27.62
CA TYR A 223 -9.38 3.79 -28.64
C TYR A 223 -10.37 4.96 -28.70
N GLU A 224 -10.81 5.49 -27.56
CA GLU A 224 -11.66 6.68 -27.51
C GLU A 224 -11.00 7.89 -28.15
N TYR A 225 -9.70 8.11 -27.92
CA TYR A 225 -8.97 9.23 -28.53
C TYR A 225 -8.96 9.17 -30.06
N TRP A 226 -8.76 7.99 -30.65
CA TRP A 226 -8.70 7.84 -32.11
C TRP A 226 -10.08 7.83 -32.78
N HIS A 227 -11.12 7.35 -32.07
CA HIS A 227 -12.49 7.25 -32.60
C HIS A 227 -13.45 8.33 -32.07
N GLN A 228 -12.95 9.35 -31.35
CA GLN A 228 -13.77 10.43 -30.77
C GLN A 228 -14.67 11.13 -31.80
N ALA A 229 -14.23 11.22 -33.06
CA ALA A 229 -14.99 11.81 -34.16
C ALA A 229 -16.16 10.94 -34.66
N GLU A 230 -16.12 9.62 -34.43
CA GLU A 230 -17.20 8.70 -34.80
C GLU A 230 -18.33 8.70 -33.77
N PHE A 231 -18.02 9.06 -32.51
CA PHE A 231 -18.97 9.01 -31.41
C PHE A 231 -19.66 10.35 -31.13
N ASP A 232 -19.03 11.46 -31.52
CA ASP A 232 -19.53 12.80 -31.21
C ASP A 232 -19.23 13.78 -32.34
N ILE A 233 -20.28 14.42 -32.84
CA ILE A 233 -20.19 15.42 -33.91
C ILE A 233 -19.40 16.66 -33.47
N ASP A 234 -19.44 17.01 -32.19
CA ASP A 234 -18.69 18.16 -31.67
C ASP A 234 -17.19 17.89 -31.69
N ASN A 235 -16.77 16.65 -31.36
CA ASN A 235 -15.38 16.21 -31.49
C ASN A 235 -14.92 16.16 -32.95
N LEU A 236 -15.78 15.71 -33.88
CA LEU A 236 -15.49 15.77 -35.31
C LEU A 236 -15.25 17.22 -35.78
N ILE A 237 -16.10 18.16 -35.38
CA ILE A 237 -15.95 19.58 -35.70
C ILE A 237 -14.67 20.16 -35.09
N LEU A 238 -14.35 19.80 -33.84
CA LEU A 238 -13.13 20.24 -33.16
C LEU A 238 -11.88 19.75 -33.90
N ILE A 239 -11.81 18.46 -34.21
CA ILE A 239 -10.71 17.88 -34.99
C ILE A 239 -10.59 18.59 -36.32
N ARG A 240 -11.70 18.81 -37.04
CA ARG A 240 -11.68 19.51 -38.32
C ARG A 240 -11.08 20.92 -38.19
N ARG A 241 -11.49 21.69 -37.19
CA ARG A 241 -10.96 23.04 -36.92
C ARG A 241 -9.46 23.02 -36.60
N GLN A 242 -9.00 22.01 -35.84
CA GLN A 242 -7.57 21.82 -35.57
C GLN A 242 -6.78 21.57 -36.84
N TRP A 243 -7.30 20.75 -37.76
CA TRP A 243 -6.68 20.53 -39.07
C TRP A 243 -6.71 21.76 -39.97
N ASP A 244 -7.81 22.52 -39.96
CA ASP A 244 -7.93 23.74 -40.76
C ASP A 244 -6.87 24.79 -40.37
N ALA A 245 -6.41 24.81 -39.11
CA ALA A 245 -5.32 25.68 -38.65
C ALA A 245 -3.99 25.45 -39.40
N PHE A 246 -3.77 24.25 -39.95
CA PHE A 246 -2.58 23.90 -40.75
C PHE A 246 -2.77 24.11 -42.26
N LEU A 247 -4.00 24.31 -42.72
CA LEU A 247 -4.34 24.55 -44.13
C LEU A 247 -4.39 26.04 -44.48
N VAL A 248 -4.58 26.89 -43.48
CA VAL A 248 -4.72 28.34 -43.66
C VAL A 248 -3.36 29.03 -43.72
N ALA A 249 -3.23 29.98 -44.65
CA ALA A 249 -1.98 30.71 -44.90
C ALA A 249 -1.39 31.32 -43.61
N PRO A 250 -0.04 31.35 -43.47
CA PRO A 250 0.66 31.82 -42.27
C PRO A 250 0.32 33.26 -41.84
N SER A 251 -0.24 34.05 -42.76
CA SER A 251 -0.67 35.43 -42.51
C SER A 251 -1.97 35.56 -41.73
N THR A 252 -2.65 34.44 -41.42
CA THR A 252 -3.96 34.45 -40.75
C THR A 252 -3.79 34.19 -39.26
N THR A 253 -4.41 35.03 -38.42
CA THR A 253 -4.37 34.91 -36.96
C THR A 253 -4.93 33.56 -36.51
N GLY A 254 -4.09 32.73 -35.86
CA GLY A 254 -4.44 31.38 -35.42
C GLY A 254 -3.98 30.25 -36.36
N SER A 255 -3.34 30.58 -37.49
CA SER A 255 -2.62 29.61 -38.31
C SER A 255 -1.44 29.03 -37.52
N SER A 256 -1.30 27.71 -37.58
CA SER A 256 -0.19 26.95 -37.02
C SER A 256 0.54 26.34 -38.22
N CYS A 257 1.76 26.78 -38.50
CA CYS A 257 2.56 26.17 -39.55
C CYS A 257 2.83 24.70 -39.19
N ILE A 258 2.74 23.80 -40.17
CA ILE A 258 3.34 22.47 -40.06
C ILE A 258 4.80 22.68 -39.59
N PRO A 259 5.29 21.94 -38.57
CA PRO A 259 6.65 22.13 -38.07
C PRO A 259 7.64 22.19 -39.24
N PRO A 260 8.47 23.24 -39.34
CA PRO A 260 9.36 23.43 -40.48
C PRO A 260 10.42 22.32 -40.61
N SER A 261 10.62 21.55 -39.54
CA SER A 261 11.42 20.33 -39.55
C SER A 261 10.51 19.10 -39.71
N PHE A 262 10.74 18.35 -40.78
CA PHE A 262 10.24 16.98 -40.88
C PHE A 262 10.69 16.20 -39.64
N VAL A 263 9.75 15.59 -38.92
CA VAL A 263 10.11 14.76 -37.77
C VAL A 263 10.77 13.50 -38.31
N ASP A 264 12.00 13.22 -37.91
CA ASP A 264 12.66 11.97 -38.27
C ASP A 264 11.81 10.81 -37.74
N PRO A 265 11.30 9.93 -38.61
CA PRO A 265 10.51 8.81 -38.15
C PRO A 265 11.35 7.92 -37.25
N SER A 266 10.71 7.34 -36.24
CA SER A 266 11.36 6.31 -35.43
C SER A 266 11.84 5.16 -36.32
N PRO A 267 12.91 4.45 -35.90
CA PRO A 267 13.40 3.29 -36.65
C PRO A 267 12.26 2.30 -36.93
N PRO A 268 12.26 1.62 -38.09
CA PRO A 268 11.19 0.72 -38.48
C PRO A 268 10.95 -0.34 -37.41
N ALA A 269 9.68 -0.57 -37.07
CA ALA A 269 9.32 -1.51 -36.02
C ALA A 269 9.76 -2.96 -36.29
N ASN A 270 10.01 -3.31 -37.56
CA ASN A 270 10.58 -4.60 -37.95
C ASN A 270 11.40 -4.52 -39.24
N TYR A 271 12.12 -5.62 -39.53
CA TYR A 271 12.99 -5.74 -40.71
C TYR A 271 12.23 -5.68 -42.05
N VAL A 272 10.98 -6.15 -42.09
CA VAL A 272 10.15 -6.12 -43.32
C VAL A 272 9.89 -4.68 -43.74
N TRP A 273 9.42 -3.83 -42.82
CA TRP A 273 9.22 -2.41 -43.07
C TRP A 273 10.52 -1.67 -43.38
N ALA A 274 11.63 -2.04 -42.71
CA ALA A 274 12.95 -1.49 -43.01
C ALA A 274 13.37 -1.74 -44.46
N SER A 275 13.10 -2.96 -44.99
CA SER A 275 13.46 -3.31 -46.37
C SER A 275 12.68 -2.50 -47.42
N CYS A 276 11.48 -2.01 -47.11
CA CYS A 276 10.69 -1.20 -48.03
C CYS A 276 11.20 0.25 -48.15
N LEU A 277 11.90 0.76 -47.13
CA LEU A 277 12.38 2.15 -47.08
C LEU A 277 13.72 2.36 -47.80
N THR A 278 14.45 1.30 -48.12
CA THR A 278 15.77 1.37 -48.76
C THR A 278 15.72 1.44 -50.29
N HIS A 279 14.54 1.38 -50.91
CA HIS A 279 14.38 1.36 -52.37
C HIS A 279 14.31 2.76 -53.03
N GLY A 280 14.47 3.86 -52.27
CA GLY A 280 14.28 5.23 -52.76
C GLY A 280 15.55 6.04 -53.06
N SER A 281 16.75 5.50 -52.89
CA SER A 281 18.01 6.21 -53.14
C SER A 281 18.73 5.64 -54.36
N ASN A 282 18.31 6.10 -55.54
CA ASN A 282 19.06 6.08 -56.80
C ASN A 282 19.03 7.49 -57.39
#